data_AF-A0A2D8EUM8-F1
#
_entry.id   AF-A0A2D8EUM8-F1
#
_cell.length_a   1.000
_cell.length_b   1.000
_cell.length_c   1.000
_cell.angle_alpha   90.00
_cell.angle_beta   90.00
_cell.angle_gamma   90.00
#
_symmetry.space_group_name_H-M   'P 1'
#
loop_
_entity.id
_entity.type
_entity.pdbx_description
1 polymer ?
#
loop_
_entity_poly.entity_id
_entity_poly.type
_entity_poly.pdbx_seq_one_letter_code
_entity_poly.pdbx_strand_id
1 'polypeptide(L)'
;MANTTFSGAVRSKAGFNVINESSTTGAITETGFSVNSTGQLISLGTRKIQTFVGTLAGTDTSTAYADGDVLVELGTLNTDHPDDLVTASKFFIHKAVVGITTAAGQTLVGSLQLSATSGTATNAAVSSGTEIVGAGVAAFSPTLSAALSVTEIDINFNNTAGNFHVFEPNVTAPIASKHLYAAATTTLNADATAGRFTVELEYSVF
;
A
#
# COMPACT_ATOMS: atom_id res chain seq x y z
N MET A 1 4.93 -31.69 -26.24
CA MET A 1 6.27 -31.15 -25.92
C MET A 1 6.45 -31.33 -24.42
N ALA A 2 7.48 -32.07 -23.98
CA ALA A 2 7.73 -32.23 -22.56
C ALA A 2 8.22 -30.88 -21.99
N ASN A 3 7.63 -30.46 -20.86
CA ASN A 3 8.09 -29.27 -20.15
C ASN A 3 9.45 -29.63 -19.51
N THR A 4 10.57 -29.17 -20.08
CA THR A 4 11.89 -29.42 -19.49
C THR A 4 12.27 -28.23 -18.61
N THR A 5 12.51 -28.50 -17.33
CA THR A 5 13.09 -27.52 -16.41
C THR A 5 14.52 -27.22 -16.84
N PHE A 6 14.83 -25.95 -17.09
CA PHE A 6 16.19 -25.50 -17.38
C PHE A 6 16.94 -25.26 -16.07
N SER A 7 18.08 -25.95 -15.90
CA SER A 7 19.03 -25.72 -14.81
C SER A 7 20.35 -25.24 -15.41
N GLY A 8 20.56 -23.92 -15.45
CA GLY A 8 21.77 -23.30 -15.99
C GLY A 8 21.71 -21.78 -15.91
N ALA A 9 22.82 -21.10 -16.19
CA ALA A 9 22.86 -19.65 -16.25
C ALA A 9 22.08 -19.15 -17.49
N VAL A 10 21.15 -18.21 -17.28
CA VAL A 10 20.41 -17.56 -18.37
C VAL A 10 21.28 -16.45 -18.96
N ARG A 11 21.53 -16.47 -20.27
CA ARG A 11 22.27 -15.42 -20.98
C ARG A 11 21.39 -14.86 -22.10
N SER A 12 21.20 -13.55 -22.12
CA SER A 12 20.47 -12.84 -23.18
C SER A 12 21.38 -12.59 -24.40
N LYS A 13 20.79 -12.69 -25.59
CA LYS A 13 21.48 -12.58 -26.88
C LYS A 13 22.04 -11.18 -27.17
N ALA A 14 21.59 -10.15 -26.44
CA ALA A 14 22.03 -8.75 -26.57
C ALA A 14 22.43 -8.13 -25.22
N GLY A 15 22.69 -8.94 -24.18
CA GLY A 15 22.83 -8.45 -22.81
C GLY A 15 21.48 -8.20 -22.15
N PHE A 16 21.44 -8.36 -20.82
CA PHE A 16 20.35 -7.80 -20.01
C PHE A 16 20.77 -6.38 -19.67
N ASN A 17 19.83 -5.43 -19.62
CA ASN A 17 20.11 -4.12 -18.99
C ASN A 17 20.66 -4.40 -17.58
N VAL A 18 21.60 -3.58 -17.07
CA VAL A 18 22.41 -3.88 -15.87
C VAL A 18 21.57 -4.55 -14.78
N ILE A 19 21.72 -5.87 -14.66
CA ILE A 19 21.03 -6.66 -13.63
C ILE A 19 21.96 -6.77 -12.43
N ASN A 20 21.47 -6.39 -11.26
CA ASN A 20 22.14 -6.65 -10.00
C ASN A 20 21.85 -8.10 -9.60
N GLU A 21 22.88 -8.93 -9.60
CA GLU A 21 22.82 -10.26 -9.00
C GLU A 21 23.31 -10.17 -7.56
N SER A 22 22.46 -10.53 -6.60
CA SER A 22 22.87 -10.68 -5.20
C SER A 22 23.87 -11.83 -5.10
N SER A 23 25.12 -11.51 -4.74
CA SER A 23 26.18 -12.50 -4.54
C SER A 23 25.92 -13.50 -3.40
N THR A 24 24.90 -13.26 -2.57
CA THR A 24 24.56 -14.09 -1.42
C THR A 24 23.33 -14.96 -1.66
N THR A 25 22.40 -14.52 -2.50
CA THR A 25 21.10 -15.21 -2.71
C THR A 25 20.85 -15.64 -4.16
N GLY A 26 21.68 -15.20 -5.12
CA GLY A 26 21.48 -15.46 -6.55
C GLY A 26 20.23 -14.77 -7.13
N ALA A 27 19.64 -13.83 -6.39
CA ALA A 27 18.49 -13.07 -6.85
C ALA A 27 18.93 -12.08 -7.95
N ILE A 28 18.27 -12.15 -9.10
CA ILE A 28 18.47 -11.22 -10.22
C ILE A 28 17.44 -10.09 -10.09
N THR A 29 17.91 -8.85 -9.95
CA THR A 29 17.07 -7.64 -10.00
C THR A 29 17.50 -6.75 -11.17
N GLU A 30 16.53 -6.32 -11.98
CA GLU A 30 16.71 -5.21 -12.91
C GLU A 30 16.19 -3.93 -12.23
N THR A 31 16.93 -2.82 -12.33
CA THR A 31 16.51 -1.55 -11.74
C THR A 31 15.34 -0.97 -12.55
N GLY A 32 14.12 -1.35 -12.18
CA GLY A 32 12.89 -0.90 -12.84
C GLY A 32 11.85 -2.00 -12.94
N PHE A 33 12.24 -3.20 -13.35
CA PHE A 33 11.37 -4.36 -13.42
C PHE A 33 11.74 -5.39 -12.35
N SER A 34 10.80 -5.65 -11.43
CA SER A 34 10.96 -6.68 -10.42
C SER A 34 9.63 -7.38 -10.13
N VAL A 35 9.68 -8.69 -9.96
CA VAL A 35 8.62 -9.48 -9.32
C VAL A 35 9.28 -10.14 -8.12
N ASN A 36 8.85 -9.80 -6.91
CA ASN A 36 9.42 -10.45 -5.74
C ASN A 36 8.95 -11.92 -5.65
N SER A 37 9.75 -12.78 -5.04
CA SER A 37 9.48 -14.22 -4.97
C SER A 37 8.19 -14.58 -4.22
N THR A 38 7.64 -13.64 -3.44
CA THR A 38 6.40 -13.82 -2.68
C THR A 38 5.16 -13.36 -3.45
N GLY A 39 5.31 -12.71 -4.61
CA GLY A 39 4.20 -12.15 -5.39
C GLY A 39 3.53 -10.93 -4.75
N GLN A 40 4.10 -10.37 -3.67
CA GLN A 40 3.55 -9.20 -2.98
C GLN A 40 3.88 -7.87 -3.66
N LEU A 41 4.88 -7.85 -4.56
CA LEU A 41 5.26 -6.67 -5.33
C LEU A 41 5.53 -7.05 -6.78
N ILE A 42 4.88 -6.31 -7.68
CA ILE A 42 5.23 -6.24 -9.10
C ILE A 42 5.63 -4.79 -9.39
N SER A 43 6.84 -4.58 -9.87
CA SER A 43 7.35 -3.29 -10.37
C SER A 43 7.55 -3.36 -11.88
N LEU A 44 6.99 -2.37 -12.58
CA LEU A 44 7.03 -2.17 -14.03
C LEU A 44 7.56 -0.76 -14.32
N GLY A 45 8.88 -0.59 -14.23
CA GLY A 45 9.54 0.72 -14.23
C GLY A 45 9.10 1.54 -13.02
N THR A 46 8.46 2.68 -13.28
CA THR A 46 7.92 3.55 -12.23
C THR A 46 6.62 3.03 -11.61
N ARG A 47 5.81 2.26 -12.34
CA ARG A 47 4.51 1.74 -11.88
C ARG A 47 4.67 0.47 -11.05
N LYS A 48 3.89 0.34 -10.00
CA LYS A 48 3.96 -0.74 -9.01
C LYS A 48 2.57 -1.19 -8.61
N ILE A 49 2.42 -2.49 -8.38
CA ILE A 49 1.30 -3.11 -7.67
C ILE A 49 1.89 -3.79 -6.44
N GLN A 50 1.47 -3.35 -5.25
CA GLN A 50 1.98 -3.89 -3.99
C GLN A 50 0.84 -4.27 -3.05
N THR A 51 0.94 -5.46 -2.47
CA THR A 51 -0.06 -6.02 -1.56
C THR A 51 0.47 -6.05 -0.14
N PHE A 52 -0.38 -5.67 0.81
CA PHE A 52 -0.12 -5.67 2.24
C PHE A 52 -1.20 -6.44 2.99
N VAL A 53 -0.81 -7.04 4.12
CA VAL A 53 -1.74 -7.73 5.02
C VAL A 53 -2.02 -6.84 6.21
N GLY A 54 -3.30 -6.60 6.49
CA GLY A 54 -3.78 -5.90 7.67
C GLY A 54 -4.30 -6.87 8.73
N THR A 55 -3.85 -6.69 9.97
CA THR A 55 -4.36 -7.42 11.13
C THR A 55 -4.61 -6.45 12.28
N LEU A 56 -5.82 -6.47 12.82
CA LEU A 56 -6.18 -5.67 14.00
C LEU A 56 -5.87 -6.41 15.31
N ALA A 57 -5.20 -7.56 15.27
CA ALA A 57 -4.90 -8.33 16.48
C ALA A 57 -4.10 -7.57 17.56
N GLY A 58 -3.39 -6.51 17.16
CA GLY A 58 -2.62 -5.65 18.07
C GLY A 58 -3.41 -4.50 18.69
N THR A 59 -4.69 -4.30 18.35
CA THR A 59 -5.47 -3.19 18.91
C THR A 59 -5.83 -3.45 20.37
N ASP A 60 -5.52 -2.50 21.24
CA ASP A 60 -6.00 -2.44 22.63
C ASP A 60 -6.89 -1.20 22.83
N THR A 61 -8.11 -1.40 23.31
CA THR A 61 -9.11 -0.35 23.56
C THR A 61 -9.23 0.06 25.02
N SER A 62 -8.23 -0.26 25.86
CA SER A 62 -8.12 0.27 27.22
C SER A 62 -8.15 1.81 27.25
N THR A 63 -7.58 2.43 26.21
CA THR A 63 -7.80 3.82 25.82
C THR A 63 -8.53 3.84 24.48
N ALA A 64 -9.55 4.69 24.35
CA ALA A 64 -10.29 4.80 23.09
C ALA A 64 -9.41 5.45 22.00
N TYR A 65 -9.47 4.89 20.79
CA TYR A 65 -8.83 5.49 19.62
C TYR A 65 -9.59 6.74 19.23
N ALA A 66 -8.86 7.78 18.86
CA ALA A 66 -9.38 8.98 18.24
C ALA A 66 -9.30 8.89 16.70
N ASP A 67 -9.84 9.89 16.05
CA ASP A 67 -9.64 10.12 14.62
C ASP A 67 -8.15 10.32 14.31
N GLY A 68 -7.66 9.63 13.27
CA GLY A 68 -6.27 9.63 12.85
C GLY A 68 -5.34 8.71 13.65
N ASP A 69 -5.83 7.98 14.65
CA ASP A 69 -5.00 7.04 15.41
C ASP A 69 -4.70 5.76 14.61
N VAL A 70 -3.46 5.30 14.71
CA VAL A 70 -2.97 4.10 14.03
C VAL A 70 -3.71 2.87 14.53
N LEU A 71 -4.35 2.16 13.60
CA LEU A 71 -4.82 0.79 13.81
C LEU A 71 -3.67 -0.19 13.60
N VAL A 72 -2.92 -0.04 12.50
CA VAL A 72 -1.79 -0.89 12.16
C VAL A 72 -0.87 -0.22 11.13
N GLU A 73 0.45 -0.40 11.28
CA GLU A 73 1.42 -0.16 10.21
C GLU A 73 1.45 -1.37 9.27
N LEU A 74 1.09 -1.16 8.01
CA LEU A 74 0.96 -2.22 7.02
C LEU A 74 2.30 -2.58 6.37
N GLY A 75 3.18 -1.61 6.21
CA GLY A 75 4.49 -1.82 5.60
C GLY A 75 5.04 -0.58 4.92
N THR A 76 5.96 -0.79 3.98
CA THR A 76 6.67 0.28 3.26
C THR A 76 6.45 0.14 1.75
N LEU A 77 6.10 1.24 1.10
CA LEU A 77 6.01 1.33 -0.36
C LEU A 77 7.41 1.26 -0.97
N ASN A 78 7.53 0.57 -2.10
CA ASN A 78 8.76 0.51 -2.88
C ASN A 78 8.98 1.84 -3.63
N THR A 79 10.19 2.39 -3.53
CA THR A 79 10.58 3.68 -4.12
C THR A 79 11.53 3.56 -5.30
N ASP A 80 11.84 2.32 -5.72
CA ASP A 80 12.79 2.06 -6.79
C ASP A 80 12.24 2.61 -8.11
N HIS A 81 13.09 3.21 -8.92
CA HIS A 81 12.76 3.67 -10.25
C HIS A 81 13.97 3.51 -11.16
N PRO A 82 13.77 3.41 -12.49
CA PRO A 82 14.89 3.36 -13.43
C PRO A 82 15.78 4.60 -13.32
N ASP A 83 17.10 4.39 -13.30
CA ASP A 83 18.10 5.45 -13.12
C ASP A 83 18.14 6.49 -14.26
N ASP A 84 17.74 6.08 -15.47
CA ASP A 84 17.72 6.95 -16.67
C ASP A 84 16.49 7.87 -16.74
N LEU A 85 15.62 7.85 -15.73
CA LEU A 85 14.45 8.73 -15.62
C LEU A 85 14.71 9.90 -14.66
N VAL A 86 13.81 10.88 -14.68
CA VAL A 86 13.83 11.97 -13.71
C VAL A 86 13.74 11.37 -12.30
N THR A 87 14.59 11.87 -11.39
CA THR A 87 14.65 11.40 -10.01
C THR A 87 13.28 11.49 -9.34
N ALA A 88 12.77 10.35 -8.89
CA ALA A 88 11.47 10.30 -8.27
C ALA A 88 11.44 11.07 -6.94
N SER A 89 10.43 11.93 -6.78
CA SER A 89 10.20 12.74 -5.58
C SER A 89 8.78 12.56 -5.00
N LYS A 90 7.89 11.90 -5.75
CA LYS A 90 6.50 11.67 -5.39
C LYS A 90 6.04 10.25 -5.66
N PHE A 91 5.04 9.83 -4.90
CA PHE A 91 4.13 8.78 -5.31
C PHE A 91 2.93 9.41 -6.02
N PHE A 92 2.40 8.72 -7.03
CA PHE A 92 1.05 8.92 -7.55
C PHE A 92 0.24 7.65 -7.28
N ILE A 93 -0.77 7.72 -6.43
CA ILE A 93 -1.61 6.59 -6.05
C ILE A 93 -2.77 6.50 -7.06
N HIS A 94 -2.73 5.50 -7.95
CA HIS A 94 -3.76 5.29 -8.97
C HIS A 94 -5.00 4.65 -8.35
N LYS A 95 -4.78 3.58 -7.57
CA LYS A 95 -5.86 2.73 -7.07
C LYS A 95 -5.50 2.10 -5.73
N ALA A 96 -6.51 1.92 -4.90
CA ALA A 96 -6.45 1.10 -3.72
C ALA A 96 -7.64 0.14 -3.66
N VAL A 97 -7.37 -1.14 -3.42
CA VAL A 97 -8.40 -2.15 -3.16
C VAL A 97 -8.18 -2.70 -1.76
N VAL A 98 -9.22 -2.58 -0.92
CA VAL A 98 -9.20 -3.10 0.45
C VAL A 98 -10.21 -4.23 0.56
N GLY A 99 -9.71 -5.46 0.57
CA GLY A 99 -10.53 -6.67 0.74
C GLY A 99 -10.67 -7.01 2.21
N ILE A 100 -11.90 -7.04 2.74
CA ILE A 100 -12.16 -7.46 4.12
C ILE A 100 -12.22 -8.98 4.17
N THR A 101 -11.30 -9.61 4.89
CA THR A 101 -11.23 -11.08 5.02
C THR A 101 -11.89 -11.56 6.30
N THR A 102 -11.88 -10.74 7.35
CA THR A 102 -12.63 -10.95 8.59
C THR A 102 -13.12 -9.60 9.10
N ALA A 103 -14.43 -9.48 9.35
CA ALA A 103 -15.02 -8.26 9.91
C ALA A 103 -14.43 -7.96 11.31
N ALA A 104 -14.26 -6.68 11.63
CA ALA A 104 -13.73 -6.25 12.93
C ALA A 104 -14.61 -6.64 14.12
N GLY A 105 -15.91 -6.89 13.93
CA GLY A 105 -16.85 -7.30 14.99
C GLY A 105 -17.56 -6.12 15.68
N GLN A 106 -17.20 -4.90 15.34
CA GLN A 106 -17.81 -3.65 15.85
C GLN A 106 -17.65 -2.54 14.80
N THR A 107 -18.33 -1.40 14.97
CA THR A 107 -18.28 -0.32 13.98
C THR A 107 -16.88 0.31 13.90
N LEU A 108 -16.18 0.07 12.80
CA LEU A 108 -14.87 0.65 12.54
C LEU A 108 -14.79 1.14 11.12
N VAL A 109 -14.69 2.45 10.98
CA VAL A 109 -14.26 3.08 9.73
C VAL A 109 -12.88 3.68 9.89
N GLY A 110 -12.18 3.80 8.76
CA GLY A 110 -10.88 4.41 8.76
C GLY A 110 -10.33 4.71 7.37
N SER A 111 -9.07 5.13 7.34
CA SER A 111 -8.37 5.59 6.15
C SER A 111 -7.04 4.87 5.96
N LEU A 112 -6.44 5.03 4.77
CA LEU A 112 -5.04 4.69 4.55
C LEU A 112 -4.22 5.98 4.47
N GLN A 113 -3.11 6.00 5.20
CA GLN A 113 -2.23 7.15 5.27
C GLN A 113 -0.77 6.76 5.04
N LEU A 114 -0.02 7.67 4.43
CA LEU A 114 1.42 7.57 4.25
C LEU A 114 2.14 8.52 5.20
N SER A 115 3.15 8.01 5.91
CA SER A 115 4.02 8.81 6.78
C SER A 115 5.50 8.58 6.46
N ALA A 116 6.31 9.59 6.78
CA ALA A 116 7.77 9.50 6.75
C ALA A 116 8.35 8.78 7.99
N THR A 117 7.54 8.63 9.04
CA THR A 117 7.92 7.94 10.27
C THR A 117 7.40 6.50 10.23
N SER A 118 8.29 5.52 10.43
CA SER A 118 7.93 4.13 10.72
C SER A 118 7.87 3.90 12.23
N GLY A 119 7.16 2.86 12.65
CA GLY A 119 7.03 2.45 14.05
C GLY A 119 6.09 3.33 14.87
N THR A 120 5.19 4.09 14.25
CA THR A 120 4.14 4.79 15.00
C THR A 120 3.28 3.75 15.73
N ALA A 121 3.18 3.89 17.06
CA ALA A 121 2.49 2.92 17.89
C ALA A 121 0.99 2.85 17.54
N THR A 122 0.42 1.65 17.66
CA THR A 122 -1.03 1.47 17.64
C THR A 122 -1.67 2.34 18.74
N ASN A 123 -2.82 2.96 18.42
CA ASN A 123 -3.52 3.92 19.30
C ASN A 123 -2.74 5.23 19.55
N ALA A 124 -1.94 5.64 18.56
CA ALA A 124 -1.33 6.97 18.52
C ALA A 124 -1.57 7.60 17.13
N ALA A 125 -1.68 8.93 17.10
CA ALA A 125 -1.94 9.66 15.86
C ALA A 125 -0.83 9.42 14.82
N VAL A 126 -1.22 9.21 13.56
CA VAL A 126 -0.26 9.16 12.45
C VAL A 126 0.48 10.49 12.35
N SER A 127 1.78 10.47 12.61
CA SER A 127 2.60 11.68 12.58
C SER A 127 2.71 12.24 11.16
N SER A 128 2.21 13.46 10.95
CA SER A 128 2.24 14.16 9.66
C SER A 128 1.76 13.31 8.47
N GLY A 129 0.73 12.48 8.71
CA GLY A 129 0.18 11.56 7.72
C GLY A 129 -0.38 12.28 6.49
N THR A 130 -0.12 11.72 5.31
CA THR A 130 -0.82 12.08 4.06
C THR A 130 -1.87 11.01 3.80
N GLU A 131 -3.14 11.36 3.92
CA GLU A 131 -4.23 10.45 3.57
C GLU A 131 -4.26 10.18 2.07
N ILE A 132 -4.32 8.90 1.69
CA ILE A 132 -4.36 8.44 0.29
C ILE A 132 -5.63 7.67 -0.04
N VAL A 133 -6.40 7.25 0.96
CA VAL A 133 -7.73 6.64 0.84
C VAL A 133 -8.58 7.07 2.02
N GLY A 134 -9.78 7.57 1.76
CA GLY A 134 -10.75 7.94 2.80
C GLY A 134 -11.39 9.30 2.52
N ALA A 135 -12.31 9.72 3.39
CA ALA A 135 -13.09 10.94 3.18
C ALA A 135 -12.25 12.23 3.25
N GLY A 136 -11.02 12.19 3.77
CA GLY A 136 -10.10 13.33 3.75
C GLY A 136 -9.39 13.54 2.42
N VAL A 137 -9.49 12.59 1.48
CA VAL A 137 -8.78 12.64 0.20
C VAL A 137 -9.49 13.57 -0.79
N ALA A 138 -8.76 14.58 -1.27
CA ALA A 138 -9.16 15.39 -2.42
C ALA A 138 -8.86 14.62 -3.73
N ALA A 139 -9.66 13.61 -4.02
CA ALA A 139 -9.42 12.71 -5.15
C ALA A 139 -9.50 13.44 -6.51
N PHE A 140 -8.69 12.99 -7.48
CA PHE A 140 -8.61 13.59 -8.81
C PHE A 140 -9.44 12.80 -9.82
N SER A 141 -10.23 13.52 -10.60
CA SER A 141 -11.02 12.95 -11.69
C SER A 141 -10.17 12.80 -12.95
N PRO A 142 -9.94 11.57 -13.44
CA PRO A 142 -9.23 11.38 -14.71
C PRO A 142 -10.05 11.83 -15.92
N THR A 143 -11.37 11.99 -15.80
CA THR A 143 -12.25 12.44 -16.88
C THR A 143 -12.34 13.96 -16.96
N LEU A 144 -12.38 14.66 -15.83
CA LEU A 144 -12.41 16.12 -15.76
C LEU A 144 -11.01 16.74 -15.78
N SER A 145 -9.98 15.98 -15.43
CA SER A 145 -8.63 16.48 -15.18
C SER A 145 -8.60 17.55 -14.07
N ALA A 146 -9.39 17.32 -13.02
CA ALA A 146 -9.54 18.24 -11.89
C ALA A 146 -9.94 17.47 -10.61
N ALA A 147 -9.90 18.14 -9.46
CA ALA A 147 -10.43 17.57 -8.22
C ALA A 147 -11.90 17.14 -8.38
N LEU A 148 -12.25 15.99 -7.82
CA LEU A 148 -13.62 15.50 -7.78
C LEU A 148 -14.47 16.43 -6.92
N SER A 149 -15.72 16.63 -7.35
CA SER A 149 -16.73 17.37 -6.57
C SER A 149 -17.48 16.48 -5.57
N VAL A 150 -17.05 15.22 -5.43
CA VAL A 150 -17.58 14.25 -4.48
C VAL A 150 -16.45 13.78 -3.58
N THR A 151 -16.79 13.51 -2.33
CA THR A 151 -15.85 13.00 -1.34
C THR A 151 -15.86 11.47 -1.38
N GLU A 152 -14.69 10.85 -1.26
CA GLU A 152 -14.60 9.40 -1.06
C GLU A 152 -15.24 9.01 0.29
N ILE A 153 -15.59 7.74 0.44
CA ILE A 153 -16.01 7.21 1.73
C ILE A 153 -14.79 6.71 2.51
N ASP A 154 -14.92 6.60 3.82
CA ASP A 154 -13.96 5.84 4.62
C ASP A 154 -14.11 4.33 4.40
N ILE A 155 -13.03 3.60 4.66
CA ILE A 155 -13.00 2.14 4.64
C ILE A 155 -13.80 1.63 5.82
N ASN A 156 -14.86 0.85 5.58
CA ASN A 156 -15.54 0.09 6.62
C ASN A 156 -14.81 -1.25 6.89
N PHE A 157 -14.01 -1.31 7.95
CA PHE A 157 -13.29 -2.51 8.40
C PHE A 157 -14.20 -3.59 9.01
N ASN A 158 -15.45 -3.24 9.31
CA ASN A 158 -16.48 -4.17 9.77
C ASN A 158 -17.45 -4.60 8.65
N ASN A 159 -17.10 -4.33 7.40
CA ASN A 159 -17.87 -4.86 6.27
C ASN A 159 -17.83 -6.39 6.30
N THR A 160 -18.82 -7.03 5.68
CA THR A 160 -18.92 -8.49 5.60
C THR A 160 -17.67 -9.08 4.96
N ALA A 161 -17.14 -10.16 5.54
CA ALA A 161 -16.01 -10.88 5.00
C ALA A 161 -16.27 -11.31 3.54
N GLY A 162 -15.29 -11.10 2.67
CA GLY A 162 -15.37 -11.31 1.22
C GLY A 162 -15.77 -10.06 0.43
N ASN A 163 -16.26 -8.99 1.07
CA ASN A 163 -16.51 -7.71 0.42
C ASN A 163 -15.22 -6.88 0.28
N PHE A 164 -15.29 -5.89 -0.60
CA PHE A 164 -14.18 -4.99 -0.89
C PHE A 164 -14.61 -3.53 -0.88
N HIS A 165 -13.64 -2.66 -0.64
CA HIS A 165 -13.69 -1.24 -0.97
C HIS A 165 -12.70 -0.99 -2.12
N VAL A 166 -13.10 -0.16 -3.08
CA VAL A 166 -12.28 0.17 -4.25
C VAL A 166 -12.25 1.69 -4.38
N PHE A 167 -11.04 2.23 -4.45
CA PHE A 167 -10.77 3.65 -4.55
C PHE A 167 -9.87 3.93 -5.75
N GLU A 168 -10.13 5.02 -6.45
CA GLU A 168 -9.29 5.54 -7.53
C GLU A 168 -8.92 6.99 -7.20
N PRO A 169 -8.12 7.19 -6.13
CA PRO A 169 -7.94 8.52 -5.55
C PRO A 169 -7.14 9.43 -6.48
N ASN A 170 -6.23 8.87 -7.29
CA ASN A 170 -5.40 9.63 -8.24
C ASN A 170 -4.67 10.82 -7.59
N VAL A 171 -4.14 10.61 -6.38
CA VAL A 171 -3.52 11.64 -5.54
C VAL A 171 -2.01 11.45 -5.43
N THR A 172 -1.31 12.54 -5.08
CA THR A 172 0.14 12.52 -4.87
C THR A 172 0.52 12.54 -3.40
N ALA A 173 1.57 11.82 -3.04
CA ALA A 173 2.22 11.90 -1.73
C ALA A 173 3.74 12.11 -1.88
N PRO A 174 4.43 12.74 -0.90
CA PRO A 174 5.89 12.79 -0.89
C PRO A 174 6.52 11.39 -0.90
N ILE A 175 7.58 11.16 -1.69
CA ILE A 175 8.25 9.84 -1.73
C ILE A 175 8.90 9.46 -0.40
N ALA A 176 9.24 10.45 0.42
CA ALA A 176 9.72 10.24 1.78
C ALA A 176 8.62 9.66 2.70
N SER A 177 7.35 9.95 2.42
CA SER A 177 6.19 9.39 3.12
C SER A 177 5.85 8.02 2.53
N LYS A 178 6.61 7.00 2.90
CA LYS A 178 6.51 5.66 2.31
C LYS A 178 5.99 4.59 3.26
N HIS A 179 5.81 4.91 4.54
CA HIS A 179 5.26 3.98 5.52
C HIS A 179 3.74 4.05 5.49
N LEU A 180 3.11 2.93 5.19
CA LEU A 180 1.67 2.80 5.02
C LEU A 180 1.01 2.41 6.33
N TYR A 181 0.03 3.20 6.73
CA TYR A 181 -0.77 3.00 7.94
C TYR A 181 -2.25 2.84 7.57
N ALA A 182 -2.94 1.95 8.28
CA ALA A 182 -4.38 2.06 8.45
C ALA A 182 -4.66 2.84 9.74
N ALA A 183 -5.51 3.85 9.65
CA ALA A 183 -5.86 4.72 10.78
C ALA A 183 -7.37 4.74 10.99
N ALA A 184 -7.81 4.90 12.23
CA ALA A 184 -9.22 5.05 12.57
C ALA A 184 -9.74 6.43 12.14
N THR A 185 -10.98 6.51 11.65
CA THR A 185 -11.70 7.78 11.47
C THR A 185 -12.92 7.90 12.38
N THR A 186 -13.28 6.79 13.04
CA THR A 186 -14.24 6.77 14.13
C THR A 186 -13.59 6.30 15.42
N THR A 187 -14.13 6.78 16.54
CA THR A 187 -13.72 6.29 17.86
C THR A 187 -13.88 4.78 17.96
N LEU A 188 -12.80 4.10 18.34
CA LEU A 188 -12.79 2.67 18.64
C LEU A 188 -12.60 2.47 20.14
N ASN A 189 -13.60 1.88 20.81
CA ASN A 189 -13.59 1.63 22.25
C ASN A 189 -14.10 0.21 22.61
N ALA A 190 -14.12 -0.69 21.63
CA ALA A 190 -14.54 -2.08 21.76
C ALA A 190 -13.59 -3.01 21.00
N ASP A 191 -13.58 -4.29 21.36
CA ASP A 191 -12.68 -5.27 20.76
C ASP A 191 -12.86 -5.36 19.23
N ALA A 192 -11.78 -5.08 18.50
CA ALA A 192 -11.68 -5.19 17.04
C ALA A 192 -10.65 -6.24 16.59
N THR A 193 -10.08 -7.00 17.52
CA THR A 193 -8.89 -7.85 17.29
C THR A 193 -9.10 -8.96 16.28
N ALA A 194 -10.35 -9.29 15.95
CA ALA A 194 -10.73 -10.22 14.90
C ALA A 194 -10.49 -9.69 13.48
N GLY A 195 -10.45 -8.36 13.29
CA GLY A 195 -10.41 -7.73 11.97
C GLY A 195 -9.19 -8.12 11.16
N ARG A 196 -9.42 -8.57 9.91
CA ARG A 196 -8.39 -8.92 8.94
C ARG A 196 -8.76 -8.36 7.57
N PHE A 197 -7.77 -7.87 6.85
CA PHE A 197 -7.96 -7.32 5.52
C PHE A 197 -6.69 -7.41 4.68
N THR A 198 -6.84 -7.25 3.37
CA THR A 198 -5.74 -7.14 2.42
C THR A 198 -5.85 -5.79 1.73
N VAL A 199 -4.73 -5.09 1.60
CA VAL A 199 -4.64 -3.85 0.83
C VAL A 199 -3.80 -4.11 -0.42
N GLU A 200 -4.35 -3.87 -1.59
CA GLU A 200 -3.60 -3.78 -2.84
C GLU A 200 -3.52 -2.32 -3.27
N LEU A 201 -2.31 -1.80 -3.44
CA LEU A 201 -2.06 -0.46 -3.96
C LEU A 201 -1.43 -0.55 -5.33
N GLU A 202 -2.00 0.22 -6.26
CA GLU A 202 -1.40 0.50 -7.55
C GLU A 202 -0.92 1.96 -7.57
N TYR A 203 0.37 2.16 -7.78
CA TYR A 203 0.99 3.48 -7.71
C TYR A 203 2.15 3.64 -8.69
N SER A 204 2.54 4.88 -8.98
CA SER A 204 3.76 5.21 -9.70
C SER A 204 4.69 6.06 -8.84
N VAL A 205 5.99 5.94 -9.06
CA VAL A 205 7.01 6.87 -8.53
C VAL A 205 7.50 7.79 -9.64
N PHE A 206 7.58 9.10 -9.39
CA PHE A 206 7.96 10.09 -10.41
C PHE A 206 8.52 11.36 -9.78
#